data_AF-A0A7G9WA49-F1
#
_entry.id   AF-A0A7G9WA49-F1
#
_cell.length_a   1.000
_cell.length_b   1.000
_cell.length_c   1.000
_cell.angle_alpha   90.00
_cell.angle_beta   90.00
_cell.angle_gamma   90.00
#
_symmetry.space_group_name_H-M   'P 1'
#
loop_
_entity.id
_entity.type
_entity.pdbx_description
1 polymer ?
#
loop_
_entity_poly.entity_id
_entity_poly.type
_entity_poly.pdbx_seq_one_letter_code
_entity_poly.pdbx_strand_id
1 'polypeptide(L)' 'MPWKKGKIKFNDGSEYPAELLVEDDGEVWNVKVYKENNVIEEMDAKRFAHQLKKDVNDVYPFDYELE' A
#
# COMPACT_ATOMS: atom_id res chain seq x y z
N MET A 1 -7.33 1.91 -13.81
CA MET A 1 -6.69 1.44 -12.56
C MET A 1 -7.77 0.82 -11.67
N PRO A 2 -7.95 -0.51 -11.69
CA PRO A 2 -8.83 -1.18 -10.74
C PRO A 2 -8.17 -1.26 -9.36
N TRP A 3 -8.97 -1.11 -8.31
CA TRP A 3 -8.53 -1.48 -6.96
C TRP A 3 -8.43 -3.00 -6.87
N LYS A 4 -7.29 -3.50 -6.41
CA LYS A 4 -7.05 -4.92 -6.16
C LYS A 4 -7.05 -5.16 -4.66
N LYS A 5 -7.75 -6.19 -4.23
CA LYS A 5 -7.74 -6.62 -2.83
C LYS A 5 -6.44 -7.35 -2.53
N GLY A 6 -5.97 -7.18 -1.31
CA GLY A 6 -4.78 -7.83 -0.85
C GLY A 6 -4.57 -7.64 0.64
N LYS A 7 -3.34 -7.86 1.07
CA LYS A 7 -2.90 -7.63 2.45
C LYS A 7 -1.59 -6.88 2.46
N ILE A 8 -1.37 -6.18 3.55
CA ILE A 8 -0.16 -5.40 3.82
C ILE A 8 0.48 -5.94 5.08
N LYS A 9 1.77 -6.26 5.01
CA LYS A 9 2.56 -6.69 6.15
C LYS A 9 3.57 -5.63 6.55
N PHE A 10 3.39 -5.05 7.73
CA PHE A 10 4.32 -4.07 8.27
C PHE A 10 5.59 -4.73 8.85
N ASN A 11 6.63 -3.92 9.03
CA ASN A 11 7.93 -4.34 9.55
C ASN A 11 7.90 -4.87 11.00
N ASP A 12 6.85 -4.54 11.76
CA ASP A 12 6.58 -5.11 13.09
C ASP A 12 5.94 -6.52 13.02
N GLY A 13 5.70 -7.02 11.81
CA GLY A 13 5.09 -8.32 11.54
C GLY A 13 3.56 -8.32 11.54
N SER A 14 2.92 -7.16 11.76
CA SER A 14 1.46 -7.04 11.71
C SER A 14 0.93 -7.08 10.28
N GLU A 15 -0.22 -7.72 10.09
CA GLU A 15 -0.87 -7.88 8.78
C GLU A 15 -2.26 -7.26 8.79
N TYR A 16 -2.58 -6.51 7.74
CA TYR A 16 -3.87 -5.84 7.59
C TYR A 16 -4.45 -6.07 6.19
N PRO A 17 -5.78 -6.27 6.09
CA PRO A 17 -6.45 -6.25 4.79
C PRO A 17 -6.28 -4.87 4.14
N ALA A 18 -6.05 -4.87 2.83
CA ALA A 18 -5.80 -3.66 2.07
C ALA A 18 -6.43 -3.71 0.68
N GLU A 19 -6.69 -2.53 0.13
CA GLU A 19 -6.92 -2.36 -1.30
C GLU A 19 -5.77 -1.53 -1.89
N LEU A 20 -5.20 -2.02 -2.98
CA LEU A 20 -4.10 -1.37 -3.69
C LEU A 20 -4.60 -0.91 -5.05
N LEU A 21 -4.40 0.38 -5.35
CA LEU A 21 -4.62 0.93 -6.68
C LEU A 21 -3.34 0.72 -7.48
N VAL A 22 -3.34 -0.33 -8.31
CA VAL A 22 -2.17 -0.76 -9.07
C VAL A 22 -2.37 -0.44 -10.55
N GLU A 23 -1.33 0.10 -11.20
CA GLU A 23 -1.25 0.23 -12.65
C GLU A 23 -0.94 -1.12 -13.34
N ASP A 24 -1.07 -1.15 -14.66
CA ASP A 24 -0.88 -2.37 -15.46
C ASP A 24 0.57 -2.88 -15.45
N ASP A 25 1.53 -2.02 -15.11
CA ASP A 25 2.96 -2.33 -14.96
C ASP A 25 3.34 -2.82 -13.55
N GLY A 26 2.38 -2.84 -12.60
CA GLY A 26 2.60 -3.23 -11.23
C GLY A 26 2.92 -2.07 -10.27
N GLU A 27 2.99 -0.82 -10.75
CA GLU A 27 3.21 0.34 -9.89
C GLU A 27 1.99 0.58 -9.00
N VAL A 28 2.20 0.66 -7.68
CA VAL A 28 1.12 0.95 -6.74
C VAL A 28 1.06 2.46 -6.47
N TRP A 29 -0.06 3.06 -6.82
CA TRP A 29 -0.30 4.50 -6.67
C TRP A 29 -0.86 4.86 -5.30
N ASN A 30 -1.92 4.15 -4.90
CA ASN A 30 -2.62 4.40 -3.64
C ASN A 30 -2.86 3.10 -2.90
N VAL A 31 -2.88 3.20 -1.58
CA VAL A 31 -3.15 2.09 -0.67
C VAL A 31 -4.19 2.51 0.35
N LYS A 32 -5.19 1.65 0.55
CA LYS A 32 -6.15 1.75 1.63
C LYS A 32 -5.93 0.61 2.61
N VAL A 33 -5.64 0.95 3.86
CA VAL A 33 -5.46 -0.04 4.93
C VAL A 33 -6.74 -0.11 5.74
N TYR A 34 -7.22 -1.33 5.98
CA TYR A 34 -8.43 -1.59 6.73
C TYR A 34 -8.11 -2.15 8.11
N LYS A 35 -8.85 -1.67 9.12
CA LYS A 35 -8.92 -2.28 10.46
C LYS A 35 -10.38 -2.32 10.88
N GLU A 36 -10.85 -3.50 11.29
CA GLU A 36 -12.24 -3.70 11.71
C GLU A 36 -13.26 -3.19 10.67
N ASN A 37 -13.01 -3.47 9.38
CA ASN A 37 -13.81 -3.04 8.21
C ASN A 37 -13.89 -1.52 7.95
N ASN A 38 -13.10 -0.71 8.64
CA ASN A 38 -12.98 0.73 8.37
C ASN A 38 -11.62 1.04 7.75
N VAL A 39 -11.59 2.00 6.82
CA VAL A 39 -10.34 2.57 6.30
C VAL A 39 -9.72 3.40 7.41
N ILE A 40 -8.55 2.99 7.90
CA ILE A 40 -7.82 3.73 8.94
C ILE A 40 -6.79 4.69 8.36
N GLU A 41 -6.34 4.43 7.12
CA GLU A 41 -5.36 5.25 6.44
C GLU A 41 -5.50 5.08 4.91
N GLU A 42 -5.35 6.19 4.19
CA GLU A 42 -5.21 6.21 2.73
C GLU A 42 -3.88 6.88 2.40
N MET A 43 -2.92 6.07 1.91
CA MET A 43 -1.58 6.55 1.57
C MET A 43 -1.43 6.72 0.06
N ASP A 44 -1.09 7.94 -0.34
CA ASP A 44 -0.49 8.23 -1.64
C ASP A 44 0.99 7.84 -1.58
N ALA A 45 1.33 6.78 -2.30
CA ALA A 45 2.65 6.17 -2.25
C ALA A 45 3.74 7.13 -2.76
N LYS A 46 3.45 7.92 -3.80
CA LYS A 46 4.37 8.90 -4.37
C LYS A 46 4.63 10.05 -3.40
N ARG A 47 3.58 10.57 -2.77
CA ARG A 47 3.69 11.64 -1.79
C ARG A 47 4.50 11.22 -0.57
N PHE A 48 4.28 10.01 -0.07
CA PHE A 48 5.00 9.48 1.08
C PHE A 48 6.48 9.23 0.76
N ALA A 49 6.78 8.66 -0.42
CA ALA A 49 8.15 8.47 -0.90
C ALA A 49 8.92 9.79 -1.06
N HIS A 50 8.25 10.81 -1.61
CA HIS A 50 8.81 12.15 -1.77
C HIS A 50 9.16 12.81 -0.43
N GLN A 51 8.33 12.65 0.61
CA GLN A 51 8.64 13.15 1.96
C GLN A 51 9.91 12.53 2.55
N LEU A 52 10.18 11.27 2.22
CA LEU A 52 11.34 10.51 2.69
C LEU A 52 12.58 10.66 1.80
N LYS A 53 12.48 11.42 0.69
CA LYS A 53 13.54 11.58 -0.34
C LYS A 53 14.07 10.24 -0.85
N LYS A 54 13.17 9.29 -1.04
CA LYS A 54 13.46 7.93 -1.48
C LYS A 54 12.59 7.60 -2.69
N ASP A 55 13.00 6.59 -3.47
CA ASP A 55 12.17 6.08 -4.56
C ASP A 55 10.89 5.43 -3.99
N VAL A 56 9.80 5.46 -4.74
CA VAL A 56 8.53 4.83 -4.30
C VAL A 56 8.74 3.34 -4.02
N ASN A 57 9.60 2.67 -4.78
CA ASN A 57 9.96 1.26 -4.59
C ASN A 57 10.81 1.03 -3.33
N ASP A 58 11.54 2.03 -2.84
CA ASP A 58 12.36 1.97 -1.61
C ASP A 58 11.57 2.34 -0.34
N VAL A 59 10.43 3.01 -0.53
CA VAL A 59 9.60 3.51 0.55
C VAL A 59 8.48 2.56 0.87
N TYR A 60 8.02 1.77 -0.10
CA TYR A 60 7.08 0.68 0.11
C TYR A 60 7.56 -0.20 1.28
N PRO A 61 6.98 -0.04 2.48
CA PRO A 61 7.52 -0.65 3.69
C PRO A 61 6.81 -1.97 4.00
N PHE A 62 6.20 -2.63 3.01
CA PHE A 62 5.42 -3.85 3.21
C PHE A 62 5.44 -4.77 1.99
N ASP A 63 5.63 -6.06 2.26
CA ASP A 63 5.25 -7.10 1.30
C ASP A 63 3.72 -7.04 1.15
N TYR A 64 3.25 -6.96 -0.09
CA TYR A 64 1.82 -7.07 -0.40
C TYR A 64 1.56 -8.34 -1.20
N GLU A 65 0.46 -9.01 -0.84
CA GLU A 65 -0.05 -10.17 -1.56
C GLU A 65 -1.41 -9.78 -2.12
N LEU A 66 -1.58 -9.94 -3.44
CA LEU A 66 -2.86 -9.78 -4.11
C LEU A 66 -3.62 -11.11 -4.05
N GLU A 67 -4.93 -11.06 -3.85
CA GLU A 67 -5.80 -12.26 -3.96
C GLU A 67 -5.92 -12.79 -5.39
#